data_AF-A0A5N5LPX7-F1
#
_entry.id   AF-A0A5N5LPX7-F1
#
_cell.length_a   1.000
_cell.length_b   1.000
_cell.length_c   1.000
_cell.angle_alpha   90.00
_cell.angle_beta   90.00
_cell.angle_gamma   90.00
#
_symmetry.space_group_name_H-M   'P 1'
#
loop_
_entity.id
_entity.type
_entity.pdbx_description
1 polymer ?
#
loop_
_entity_poly.entity_id
_entity_poly.type
_entity_poly.pdbx_seq_one_letter_code
_entity_poly.pdbx_strand_id
1 'polypeptide(L)'
;MKSAENHAMPLSADSAENLSFPLSADFTLFEIQSFSDVTNACCGDGTLGGLLQCGREGYKICPNPNAFLFWDYFHPTEHAYKLISKALWGGKSSRIRPINLKTLASTP
;
A
#
# COMPACT_ATOMS: atom_id res chain seq x y z
N MET A 1 -31.02 -3.04 13.37
CA MET A 1 -29.76 -3.61 12.85
C MET A 1 -29.96 -3.88 11.37
N LYS A 2 -29.47 -3.00 10.48
CA LYS A 2 -29.50 -3.24 9.03
C LYS A 2 -28.12 -3.75 8.63
N SER A 3 -28.07 -4.95 8.07
CA SER A 3 -26.90 -5.58 7.50
C SER A 3 -26.49 -4.79 6.26
N ALA A 4 -25.24 -4.33 6.18
CA ALA A 4 -24.67 -3.78 4.95
C ALA A 4 -24.33 -4.95 4.02
N GLU A 5 -24.79 -4.86 2.77
CA GLU A 5 -24.56 -5.84 1.73
C GLU A 5 -23.15 -5.64 1.14
N ASN A 6 -22.37 -6.72 1.11
CA ASN A 6 -21.04 -6.76 0.50
C ASN A 6 -21.18 -6.84 -1.03
N HIS A 7 -21.03 -5.72 -1.72
CA HIS A 7 -20.83 -5.72 -3.18
C HIS A 7 -19.36 -6.05 -3.48
N ALA A 8 -19.08 -7.32 -3.76
CA ALA A 8 -17.84 -7.76 -4.38
C ALA A 8 -17.88 -7.41 -5.88
N MET A 9 -16.85 -6.71 -6.38
CA MET A 9 -16.65 -6.50 -7.82
C MET A 9 -15.91 -7.72 -8.40
N PRO A 10 -16.31 -8.27 -9.55
CA PRO A 10 -15.66 -9.45 -10.10
C PRO A 10 -14.36 -9.03 -10.81
N LEU A 11 -13.26 -9.71 -10.50
CA LEU A 11 -12.05 -9.68 -11.34
C LEU A 11 -12.05 -10.94 -12.20
N SER A 12 -12.28 -10.78 -13.51
CA SER A 12 -12.06 -11.83 -14.50
C SER A 12 -10.56 -12.06 -14.66
N ALA A 13 -10.12 -13.28 -14.39
CA ALA A 13 -8.77 -13.73 -14.63
C ALA A 13 -8.59 -14.09 -16.10
N ASP A 14 -7.64 -13.46 -16.79
CA ASP A 14 -7.06 -13.99 -18.02
C ASP A 14 -5.52 -14.04 -17.86
N SER A 15 -5.04 -15.29 -17.86
CA SER A 15 -3.73 -15.80 -18.26
C SER A 15 -2.49 -14.91 -18.12
N ALA A 16 -1.66 -15.25 -17.14
CA ALA A 16 -0.26 -14.87 -17.06
C ALA A 16 0.57 -15.63 -18.11
N GLU A 17 1.15 -14.93 -19.09
CA GLU A 17 2.37 -15.37 -19.76
C GLU A 17 3.36 -14.22 -19.94
N ASN A 18 4.46 -14.34 -19.19
CA ASN A 18 5.83 -13.98 -19.56
C ASN A 18 6.07 -12.59 -20.20
N LEU A 19 6.40 -11.57 -19.39
CA LEU A 19 7.01 -10.34 -19.90
C LEU A 19 8.17 -9.88 -19.02
N SER A 20 9.37 -9.96 -19.60
CA SER A 20 10.51 -9.10 -19.27
C SER A 20 10.05 -7.63 -19.24
N PHE A 21 9.97 -7.03 -18.06
CA PHE A 21 9.30 -5.74 -17.88
C PHE A 21 10.20 -4.56 -18.27
N PRO A 22 9.81 -3.73 -19.26
CA PRO A 22 10.49 -2.49 -19.57
C PRO A 22 10.22 -1.46 -18.48
N LEU A 23 11.21 -0.60 -18.23
CA LEU A 23 11.26 0.45 -17.20
C LEU A 23 10.25 1.61 -17.42
N SER A 24 9.11 1.37 -18.06
CA SER A 24 8.20 2.41 -18.56
C SER A 24 6.71 2.20 -18.26
N ALA A 25 6.27 1.06 -17.73
CA ALA A 25 4.85 0.87 -17.39
C ALA A 25 4.38 1.77 -16.23
N ASP A 26 3.14 2.21 -16.32
CA ASP A 26 2.54 3.24 -15.48
C ASP A 26 2.44 2.77 -14.01
N PHE A 27 3.23 3.40 -13.15
CA PHE A 27 3.50 3.14 -11.73
C PHE A 27 2.24 3.03 -10.81
N THR A 28 1.00 3.16 -11.34
CA THR A 28 -0.27 3.25 -10.57
C THR A 28 -0.89 1.87 -10.39
N LEU A 29 -0.74 0.99 -11.39
CA LEU A 29 -1.26 -0.38 -11.35
C LEU A 29 -0.33 -1.37 -10.64
N PHE A 30 0.94 -1.00 -10.43
CA PHE A 30 1.95 -1.86 -9.82
C PHE A 30 1.97 -1.78 -8.29
N GLU A 31 1.61 -0.63 -7.69
CA GLU A 31 1.69 -0.47 -6.22
C GLU A 31 0.50 -1.05 -5.46
N ILE A 32 -0.70 -1.08 -6.05
CA ILE A 32 -1.86 -1.78 -5.46
C ILE A 32 -1.76 -3.31 -5.56
N GLN A 33 -0.95 -3.85 -6.48
CA GLN A 33 -0.62 -5.28 -6.52
C GLN A 33 0.37 -5.71 -5.42
N SER A 34 0.88 -4.77 -4.60
CA SER A 34 1.88 -5.06 -3.57
C SER A 34 1.32 -5.42 -2.19
N PHE A 35 0.03 -5.14 -1.95
CA PHE A 35 -0.65 -5.44 -0.68
C PHE A 35 -1.80 -6.42 -0.91
N SER A 36 -1.91 -7.41 -0.03
CA SER A 36 -3.05 -8.33 -0.01
C SER A 36 -4.18 -7.81 0.88
N ASP A 37 -3.89 -6.89 1.81
CA ASP A 37 -4.88 -6.22 2.65
C ASP A 37 -4.60 -4.71 2.71
N VAL A 38 -5.56 -3.93 2.20
CA VAL A 38 -5.50 -2.46 2.18
C VAL A 38 -6.53 -1.83 3.12
N THR A 39 -7.24 -2.64 3.89
CA THR A 39 -8.40 -2.21 4.70
C THR A 39 -8.13 -2.39 6.19
N ASN A 40 -7.55 -3.52 6.59
CA ASN A 40 -7.27 -3.81 7.99
C ASN A 40 -5.87 -3.32 8.39
N ALA A 41 -5.69 -3.06 9.68
CA ALA A 41 -4.38 -2.81 10.28
C ALA A 41 -3.67 -4.12 10.62
N CYS A 42 -2.36 -4.16 10.40
CA CYS A 42 -1.54 -5.31 10.79
C CYS A 42 -1.41 -5.44 12.31
N CYS A 43 -1.36 -4.33 13.03
CA CYS A 43 -1.15 -4.27 14.46
C CYS A 43 -2.27 -3.51 15.17
N GLY A 44 -2.85 -4.15 16.19
CA GLY A 44 -4.01 -3.67 16.94
C GLY A 44 -5.04 -4.78 17.17
N ASP A 45 -6.29 -4.41 17.48
CA ASP A 45 -7.44 -5.34 17.56
C ASP A 45 -8.77 -4.60 17.33
N GLY A 46 -9.88 -5.33 17.31
CA GLY A 46 -11.23 -4.77 17.15
C GLY A 46 -11.55 -4.42 15.70
N THR A 47 -12.44 -3.44 15.48
CA THR A 47 -12.91 -3.06 14.13
C THR A 47 -11.73 -2.72 13.21
N LEU A 48 -11.65 -3.43 12.08
CA LEU A 48 -10.56 -3.34 11.09
C LEU A 48 -9.16 -3.55 11.67
N GLY A 49 -9.03 -4.20 12.83
CA GLY A 49 -7.76 -4.38 13.53
C GLY A 49 -7.14 -3.09 14.08
N GLY A 50 -7.83 -1.94 14.01
CA GLY A 50 -7.28 -0.64 14.41
C GLY A 50 -7.96 0.03 15.60
N LEU A 51 -9.10 -0.50 16.08
CA LEU A 51 -9.83 0.12 17.19
C LEU A 51 -9.04 0.09 18.51
N LEU A 52 -8.40 -1.05 18.81
CA LEU A 52 -7.42 -1.16 19.88
C LEU A 52 -6.03 -0.87 19.30
N GLN A 53 -5.36 0.14 19.84
CA GLN A 53 -4.04 0.56 19.36
C GLN A 53 -2.94 -0.44 19.74
N CYS A 54 -1.93 -0.55 18.88
CA CYS A 54 -0.66 -1.21 19.19
C CYS A 54 -0.08 -0.73 20.52
N GLY A 55 0.55 -1.64 21.27
CA GLY A 55 1.18 -1.33 22.56
C GLY A 55 0.21 -1.22 23.72
N ARG A 56 -1.12 -1.33 23.50
CA ARG A 56 -2.10 -1.54 24.56
C ARG A 56 -2.31 -3.04 24.79
N GLU A 57 -2.50 -3.45 26.04
CA GLU A 57 -2.78 -4.85 26.37
C GLU A 57 -3.93 -5.41 25.52
N GLY A 58 -3.73 -6.60 24.97
CA GLY A 58 -4.68 -7.26 24.07
C GLY A 58 -4.47 -6.99 22.57
N TYR A 59 -3.51 -6.14 22.19
CA TYR A 59 -3.18 -5.96 20.77
C TYR A 59 -2.62 -7.25 20.13
N LYS A 60 -2.86 -7.39 18.84
CA LYS A 60 -2.32 -8.47 18.00
C LYS A 60 -1.40 -7.88 16.95
N ILE A 61 -0.53 -8.72 16.38
CA ILE A 61 0.31 -8.38 15.22
C ILE A 61 0.06 -9.43 14.14
N CYS A 62 -0.12 -8.99 12.91
CA CYS A 62 -0.30 -9.85 11.76
C CYS A 62 0.99 -10.64 11.43
N PRO A 63 0.88 -11.82 10.81
CA PRO A 63 2.04 -12.66 10.53
C PRO A 63 2.97 -12.10 9.44
N ASN A 64 2.45 -11.23 8.55
CA ASN A 64 3.23 -10.65 7.47
C ASN A 64 2.87 -9.16 7.26
N PRO A 65 3.61 -8.22 7.90
CA PRO A 65 3.38 -6.79 7.74
C PRO A 65 3.53 -6.29 6.30
N ASN A 66 4.32 -6.95 5.45
CA ASN A 66 4.51 -6.52 4.06
C ASN A 66 3.25 -6.71 3.19
N ALA A 67 2.32 -7.57 3.62
CA ALA A 67 1.05 -7.78 2.91
C ALA A 67 0.00 -6.72 3.23
N PHE A 68 0.24 -5.87 4.24
CA PHE A 68 -0.72 -4.87 4.72
C PHE A 68 -0.27 -3.46 4.33
N LEU A 69 -1.23 -2.63 3.89
CA LEU A 69 -0.97 -1.21 3.67
C LEU A 69 -0.78 -0.47 5.01
N PHE A 70 -1.63 -0.79 6.00
CA PHE A 70 -1.67 -0.13 7.30
C PHE A 70 -0.98 -0.97 8.37
N TRP A 71 -0.06 -0.34 9.12
CA TRP A 71 0.55 -0.90 10.31
C TRP A 71 -0.43 -0.86 11.48
N ASP A 72 -0.97 0.31 11.77
CA ASP A 72 -2.01 0.54 12.79
C ASP A 72 -3.14 1.39 12.19
N TYR A 73 -4.05 1.90 13.03
CA TYR A 73 -5.18 2.72 12.57
C TYR A 73 -4.79 4.02 11.83
N PHE A 74 -3.56 4.51 12.00
CA PHE A 74 -3.12 5.80 11.43
C PHE A 74 -1.91 5.67 10.49
N HIS A 75 -1.02 4.71 10.73
CA HIS A 75 0.28 4.67 10.09
C HIS A 75 0.35 3.56 9.02
N PRO A 76 0.93 3.84 7.83
CA PRO A 76 1.33 2.81 6.88
C PRO A 76 2.41 1.86 7.41
N THR A 77 2.52 0.69 6.79
CA THR A 77 3.63 -0.25 7.06
C THR A 77 4.96 0.27 6.52
N GLU A 78 6.07 -0.27 7.02
CA GLU A 78 7.41 0.02 6.48
C GLU A 78 7.46 -0.26 4.96
N HIS A 79 6.80 -1.33 4.51
CA HIS A 79 6.72 -1.66 3.09
C HIS A 79 6.03 -0.55 2.29
N ALA A 80 4.91 -0.03 2.78
CA ALA A 80 4.23 1.12 2.18
C ALA A 80 5.13 2.36 2.14
N TYR A 81 5.81 2.69 3.23
CA TYR A 81 6.75 3.81 3.24
C TYR A 81 7.92 3.63 2.27
N LYS A 82 8.40 2.40 2.07
CA LYS A 82 9.45 2.09 1.09
C LYS A 82 9.00 2.33 -0.35
N LEU A 83 7.75 2.04 -0.67
CA LEU A 83 7.19 2.32 -2.00
C LEU A 83 7.01 3.83 -2.20
N ILE A 84 6.37 4.50 -1.22
CA ILE A 84 6.16 5.96 -1.24
C ILE A 84 7.49 6.71 -1.40
N SER A 85 8.52 6.32 -0.64
CA SER A 85 9.84 6.97 -0.72
C SER A 85 10.51 6.79 -2.08
N LYS A 86 10.43 5.59 -2.69
CA LYS A 86 10.91 5.36 -4.06
C LYS A 86 10.17 6.21 -5.08
N ALA A 87 8.84 6.30 -4.94
CA ALA A 87 8.00 7.15 -5.79
C ALA A 87 8.44 8.60 -5.69
N LEU A 88 8.53 9.17 -4.49
CA LEU A 88 8.93 10.57 -4.26
C LEU A 88 10.36 10.85 -4.74
N TRP A 89 11.28 9.89 -4.56
CA TRP A 89 12.68 10.06 -4.94
C TRP A 89 12.87 10.10 -6.46
N GLY A 90 12.35 9.12 -7.19
CA GLY A 90 12.66 8.91 -8.61
C GLY A 90 11.46 8.81 -9.54
N GLY A 91 10.25 9.07 -9.05
CA GLY A 91 9.02 8.94 -9.81
C GLY A 91 8.92 9.92 -10.98
N LYS A 92 8.02 9.59 -11.93
CA LYS A 92 7.75 10.42 -13.11
C LYS A 92 7.09 11.75 -12.69
N SER A 93 7.44 12.84 -13.39
CA SER A 93 6.88 14.17 -13.16
C SER A 93 5.37 14.28 -13.44
N SER A 94 4.76 13.29 -14.09
CA SER A 94 3.30 13.22 -14.24
C SER A 94 2.58 13.01 -12.89
N ARG A 95 3.28 12.52 -11.87
CA ARG A 95 2.70 12.20 -10.55
C ARG A 95 3.40 12.90 -9.41
N ILE A 96 4.73 12.97 -9.47
CA ILE A 96 5.53 13.68 -8.49
C ILE A 96 5.84 15.06 -9.07
N ARG A 97 5.02 16.04 -8.70
CA ARG A 97 5.04 17.37 -9.28
C ARG A 97 5.64 18.41 -8.33
N PRO A 98 6.31 19.45 -8.86
CA PRO A 98 6.61 19.67 -10.29
C PRO A 98 7.76 18.80 -10.82
N ILE A 99 8.69 18.37 -9.97
CA ILE A 99 9.79 17.45 -10.24
C ILE A 99 9.95 16.51 -9.04
N ASN A 100 10.62 15.36 -9.23
CA ASN A 100 10.95 14.45 -8.12
C ASN A 100 12.13 14.95 -7.29
N LEU A 101 12.31 14.36 -6.09
CA LEU A 101 13.33 14.80 -5.14
C LEU A 101 14.75 14.59 -5.67
N LYS A 102 15.00 13.54 -6.47
CA LYS A 102 16.32 13.31 -7.07
C LYS A 102 16.71 14.45 -8.02
N THR A 103 15.80 14.92 -8.85
CA THR A 103 16.02 16.08 -9.73
C THR A 103 16.21 17.36 -8.91
N LEU A 104 15.38 17.57 -7.89
CA LEU A 104 15.49 18.74 -7.01
C LEU A 104 16.85 18.79 -6.31
N ALA A 105 17.29 17.69 -5.72
CA ALA A 105 18.57 17.60 -5.01
C ALA A 105 19.80 17.73 -5.92
N SER A 106 19.62 17.52 -7.23
CA SER A 106 20.68 17.66 -8.23
C SER A 106 20.65 19.01 -8.94
N THR A 107 19.77 19.93 -8.53
CA THR A 107 19.71 21.28 -9.11
C THR A 107 20.88 22.11 -8.54
N PRO A 108 21.72 22.73 -9.40
CA PRO A 108 22.85 23.54 -8.97
C PRO A 108 22.48 24.73 -8.10
#